data_AF-A0A2P8DGQ6-F1
#
_entry.id   AF-A0A2P8DGQ6-F1
#
_cell.length_a   1.000
_cell.length_b   1.000
_cell.length_c   1.000
_cell.angle_alpha   90.00
_cell.angle_beta   90.00
_cell.angle_gamma   90.00
#
_symmetry.space_group_name_H-M   'P 1'
#
loop_
_entity.id
_entity.type
_entity.pdbx_description
1 polymer ?
#
loop_
_entity_poly.entity_id
_entity_poly.type
_entity_poly.pdbx_seq_one_letter_code
_entity_poly.pdbx_strand_id
1 'polypeptide(L)'
;MKYRVTAGAGLLALVAAAVFVLVGGTDGGQPSGSAGTTTGRPTATVLVAPPSPADEKPAGAVRAAHRPAGSAGNLVLTAPAQVQPGHQATFGGRWSSGDGERVDGAVDLQRIDDNSWSTVTSMQFEDGVGEVAAQVNGSGVYRLAYGGSDKVGAAVSAVRVVLTGETLDSRITATAESAEDGTVSVTAAWTTTGGVPITGDLVLQQEADEGWKKVTTVTTNRKGTAVAEVEAQDTARFRFSYPGGDRFGPVVSDPAVALGDDVRTIPVDVCDDSGDLDVLPNGVGCHYQPVSAGTFVAAHDYLGNAWWNSIPIGSYVELTGELPGLYEVVDRVIAPARGAALGPASDWTCGSSCDVILQTCQGKNTGFTWLRRVGDGPEDLAQQ
;
A
#
# COMPACT_ATOMS: atom_id res chain seq x y z
N MET A 1 -10.50 -37.54 -11.42
CA MET A 1 -9.16 -38.11 -11.15
C MET A 1 -8.21 -36.95 -10.89
N LYS A 2 -7.42 -37.07 -9.81
CA LYS A 2 -6.56 -36.02 -9.25
C LYS A 2 -5.27 -35.87 -10.09
N TYR A 3 -4.87 -34.63 -10.39
CA TYR A 3 -3.47 -34.22 -10.33
C TYR A 3 -3.39 -32.82 -9.74
N ARG A 4 -2.78 -32.76 -8.55
CA ARG A 4 -2.38 -31.55 -7.84
C ARG A 4 -1.01 -31.12 -8.37
N VAL A 5 -0.83 -29.84 -8.65
CA VAL A 5 0.50 -29.23 -8.73
C VAL A 5 0.61 -28.22 -7.60
N THR A 6 1.30 -28.64 -6.55
CA THR A 6 1.74 -27.81 -5.42
C THR A 6 2.94 -26.97 -5.86
N ALA A 7 2.81 -25.64 -5.84
CA ALA A 7 3.96 -24.73 -5.88
C ALA A 7 4.46 -24.54 -4.44
N GLY A 8 5.67 -25.03 -4.19
CA GLY A 8 6.30 -25.02 -2.88
C GLY A 8 6.90 -23.66 -2.52
N ALA A 9 6.72 -23.29 -1.26
CA ALA A 9 7.39 -22.18 -0.60
C ALA A 9 8.91 -22.43 -0.53
N GLY A 10 9.71 -21.53 -1.09
CA GLY A 10 11.16 -21.47 -0.92
C GLY A 10 11.51 -20.63 0.30
N LEU A 11 11.82 -21.28 1.42
CA LEU A 11 12.32 -20.64 2.65
C LEU A 11 13.75 -21.14 2.88
N LEU A 12 14.73 -20.34 2.49
CA LEU A 12 16.15 -20.59 2.75
C LEU A 12 16.50 -20.12 4.16
N ALA A 13 16.56 -21.08 5.09
CA ALA A 13 17.18 -20.91 6.39
C ALA A 13 18.66 -21.33 6.32
N LEU A 14 19.59 -20.38 6.44
CA LEU A 14 21.01 -20.65 6.66
C LEU A 14 21.28 -20.69 8.16
N VAL A 15 21.39 -21.90 8.69
CA VAL A 15 21.94 -22.18 10.02
C VAL A 15 23.41 -22.55 9.83
N ALA A 16 24.31 -21.71 10.29
CA ALA A 16 25.71 -22.05 10.47
C ALA A 16 26.14 -21.60 11.88
N ALA A 17 26.11 -22.53 12.83
CA ALA A 17 26.71 -22.38 14.15
C ALA A 17 28.09 -23.03 14.11
N ALA A 18 29.15 -22.20 14.17
CA ALA A 18 30.50 -22.68 14.43
C ALA A 18 30.74 -22.65 15.94
N VAL A 19 30.97 -23.84 16.50
CA VAL A 19 31.43 -24.06 17.87
C VAL A 19 32.95 -23.97 17.87
N PHE A 20 33.53 -23.01 18.60
CA PHE A 20 34.92 -23.11 19.06
C PHE A 20 34.94 -23.02 20.59
N VAL A 21 35.38 -24.11 21.19
CA VAL A 21 35.73 -24.25 22.60
C VAL A 21 37.17 -23.77 22.77
N LEU A 22 37.40 -22.78 23.63
CA LEU A 22 38.70 -22.49 24.21
C LEU A 22 38.51 -22.38 25.73
N VAL A 23 38.89 -23.43 26.44
CA VAL A 23 39.04 -23.45 27.91
C VAL A 23 40.54 -23.45 28.23
N GLY A 24 40.89 -22.70 29.29
CA GLY A 24 42.24 -22.43 29.84
C GLY A 24 43.11 -23.66 30.09
N GLY A 25 44.40 -23.56 30.41
CA GLY A 25 45.23 -22.47 30.93
C GLY A 25 46.38 -23.10 31.73
N THR A 26 47.50 -22.40 31.90
CA THR A 26 48.40 -22.52 33.08
C THR A 26 49.41 -21.36 33.10
N ASP A 27 49.38 -20.64 34.23
CA ASP A 27 50.45 -20.02 35.01
C ASP A 27 51.81 -19.62 34.40
N GLY A 28 52.24 -18.41 34.79
CA GLY A 28 53.66 -18.12 35.02
C GLY A 28 54.03 -16.64 35.00
N GLY A 29 54.27 -16.06 36.18
CA GLY A 29 55.31 -15.04 36.34
C GLY A 29 54.88 -13.60 36.60
N GLN A 30 54.77 -13.25 37.88
CA GLN A 30 55.09 -11.91 38.41
C GLN A 30 56.58 -11.58 38.13
N PRO A 31 56.96 -10.30 37.94
CA PRO A 31 57.35 -9.53 39.12
C PRO A 31 56.91 -8.06 39.14
N SER A 32 56.93 -7.57 40.37
CA SER A 32 56.64 -6.24 40.89
C SER A 32 57.24 -5.05 40.13
N GLY A 33 56.46 -3.97 40.05
CA GLY A 33 56.92 -2.63 39.68
C GLY A 33 55.97 -1.55 40.16
N SER A 34 56.28 -1.00 41.34
CA SER A 34 56.00 0.33 41.90
C SER A 34 54.67 1.08 41.64
N ALA A 35 54.03 1.35 42.77
CA ALA A 35 53.12 2.45 43.12
C ALA A 35 53.02 3.66 42.16
N GLY A 36 51.77 4.00 41.86
CA GLY A 36 51.34 5.25 41.25
C GLY A 36 49.82 5.35 41.25
N THR A 37 49.21 5.49 42.43
CA THR A 37 47.77 5.75 42.59
C THR A 37 47.45 7.14 42.05
N THR A 38 47.17 7.20 40.76
CA THR A 38 46.49 8.33 40.12
C THR A 38 45.08 7.82 39.84
N THR A 39 44.09 8.28 40.61
CA THR A 39 42.67 8.16 40.25
C THR A 39 42.38 9.06 39.06
N GLY A 40 42.98 8.73 37.92
CA GLY A 40 42.59 9.24 36.62
C GLY A 40 41.27 8.57 36.27
N ARG A 41 40.19 9.36 36.24
CA ARG A 41 38.96 8.97 35.54
C ARG A 41 39.40 8.45 34.16
N PRO A 42 39.08 7.20 33.76
CA PRO A 42 39.48 6.71 32.46
C PRO A 42 38.95 7.69 31.41
N THR A 43 39.86 8.32 30.67
CA THR A 43 39.51 9.13 29.51
C THR A 43 38.77 8.20 28.58
N ALA A 44 37.49 8.48 28.33
CA ALA A 44 36.71 7.69 27.39
C ALA A 44 37.45 7.71 26.05
N THR A 45 37.73 6.54 25.48
CA THR A 45 38.29 6.45 24.14
C THR A 45 37.26 7.01 23.17
N VAL A 46 37.69 7.98 22.36
CA VAL A 46 36.87 8.60 21.32
C VAL A 46 37.32 8.07 19.97
N LEU A 47 36.39 7.52 19.20
CA LEU A 47 36.63 7.06 17.83
C LEU A 47 36.45 8.23 16.87
N VAL A 48 37.38 8.42 15.94
CA VAL A 48 37.25 9.44 14.88
C VAL A 48 36.82 8.77 13.58
N ALA A 49 35.68 9.21 13.06
CA ALA A 49 35.09 8.75 11.82
C ALA A 49 35.23 9.82 10.72
N PRO A 50 35.81 9.49 9.54
CA PRO A 50 35.87 10.43 8.43
C PRO A 50 34.46 10.67 7.84
N PRO A 51 34.22 11.82 7.19
CA PRO A 51 32.98 12.06 6.45
C PRO A 51 32.75 10.99 5.39
N SER A 52 31.51 10.54 5.24
CA SER A 52 31.16 9.49 4.29
C SER A 52 29.71 9.69 3.82
N PRO A 53 29.45 9.84 2.51
CA PRO A 53 28.09 9.99 2.00
C PRO A 53 27.31 8.72 2.34
N ALA A 54 26.12 8.88 2.92
CA ALA A 54 25.31 7.73 3.30
C ALA A 54 24.65 7.08 2.07
N ASP A 55 24.72 5.75 2.00
CA ASP A 55 23.93 4.98 1.04
C ASP A 55 22.44 5.27 1.22
N GLU A 56 21.71 5.24 0.11
CA GLU A 56 20.27 5.39 0.13
C GLU A 56 19.61 4.16 0.76
N LYS A 57 19.04 4.34 1.95
CA LYS A 57 18.23 3.33 2.66
C LYS A 57 16.76 3.76 2.70
N PRO A 58 15.80 2.83 2.59
CA PRO A 58 14.38 3.11 2.78
C PRO A 58 14.10 3.78 4.12
N ALA A 59 13.09 4.64 4.16
CA ALA A 59 12.65 5.26 5.39
C ALA A 59 12.10 4.23 6.38
N GLY A 60 12.53 4.32 7.65
CA GLY A 60 11.85 3.60 8.73
C GLY A 60 10.48 4.23 9.04
N ALA A 61 9.57 3.45 9.63
CA ALA A 61 8.24 3.95 9.93
C ALA A 61 8.21 5.11 10.93
N VAL A 62 7.34 6.09 10.66
CA VAL A 62 6.91 7.11 11.62
C VAL A 62 5.66 6.65 12.35
N ARG A 63 5.43 7.18 13.55
CA ARG A 63 4.19 6.94 14.31
C ARG A 63 3.19 8.05 14.04
N ALA A 64 1.93 7.66 13.84
CA ALA A 64 0.80 8.56 13.72
C ALA A 64 0.63 9.42 14.97
N ALA A 65 0.61 8.78 16.14
CA ALA A 65 0.60 9.46 17.42
C ALA A 65 1.99 9.99 17.82
N HIS A 66 2.02 11.17 18.45
CA HIS A 66 3.24 11.70 19.04
C HIS A 66 3.62 10.85 20.27
N ARG A 67 4.80 10.22 20.23
CA ARG A 67 5.43 9.60 21.41
C ARG A 67 6.80 10.23 21.61
N PRO A 68 7.21 10.53 22.87
CA PRO A 68 8.57 10.95 23.15
C PRO A 68 9.57 9.92 22.60
N ALA A 69 10.65 10.41 22.02
CA ALA A 69 11.66 9.60 21.36
C ALA A 69 12.26 8.56 22.33
N GLY A 70 12.16 7.28 21.99
CA GLY A 70 12.94 6.23 22.63
C GLY A 70 14.41 6.29 22.20
N SER A 71 15.32 6.08 23.13
CA SER A 71 16.77 6.26 22.98
C SER A 71 17.51 4.96 22.62
N ALA A 72 17.03 4.22 21.62
CA ALA A 72 17.69 2.98 21.20
C ALA A 72 18.38 3.18 19.85
N GLY A 73 19.68 2.92 19.81
CA GLY A 73 20.49 2.96 18.59
C GLY A 73 21.83 3.66 18.79
N ASN A 74 22.79 3.29 17.95
CA ASN A 74 24.14 3.83 17.94
C ASN A 74 24.17 5.27 17.41
N LEU A 75 23.22 5.66 16.55
CA LEU A 75 23.05 7.02 16.05
C LEU A 75 21.62 7.49 16.34
N VAL A 76 21.46 8.58 17.07
CA VAL A 76 20.17 9.07 17.57
C VAL A 76 19.98 10.52 17.17
N LEU A 77 18.86 10.80 16.49
CA LEU A 77 18.42 12.16 16.19
C LEU A 77 17.42 12.65 17.26
N THR A 78 17.61 13.89 17.66
CA THR A 78 16.66 14.72 18.43
C THR A 78 16.32 15.96 17.60
N ALA A 79 15.03 16.31 17.57
CA ALA A 79 14.52 17.43 16.80
C ALA A 79 13.31 18.03 17.52
N PRO A 80 13.01 19.33 17.34
CA PRO A 80 11.79 19.91 17.86
C PRO A 80 10.56 19.28 17.20
N ALA A 81 9.47 19.17 17.96
CA ALA A 81 8.22 18.65 17.41
C ALA A 81 7.57 19.65 16.43
N GLN A 82 7.74 20.95 16.70
CA GLN A 82 7.17 22.05 15.92
C GLN A 82 8.19 23.18 15.79
N VAL A 83 8.13 23.89 14.66
CA VAL A 83 8.91 25.08 14.36
C VAL A 83 8.05 26.03 13.53
N GLN A 84 8.34 27.33 13.52
CA GLN A 84 7.66 28.24 12.61
C GLN A 84 8.14 28.01 11.16
N PRO A 85 7.26 28.09 10.14
CA PRO A 85 7.68 28.01 8.75
C PRO A 85 8.80 28.99 8.43
N GLY A 86 9.81 28.53 7.68
CA GLY A 86 10.95 29.33 7.22
C GLY A 86 11.98 29.68 8.29
N HIS A 87 11.79 29.25 9.54
CA HIS A 87 12.72 29.52 10.65
C HIS A 87 13.77 28.42 10.81
N GLN A 88 14.86 28.74 11.51
CA GLN A 88 15.85 27.74 11.91
C GLN A 88 15.31 26.89 13.06
N ALA A 89 15.47 25.57 12.94
CA ALA A 89 15.30 24.61 14.02
C ALA A 89 16.68 24.07 14.43
N THR A 90 16.86 23.87 15.73
CA THR A 90 18.02 23.17 16.28
C THR A 90 17.77 21.66 16.23
N PHE A 91 18.60 20.95 15.48
CA PHE A 91 18.66 19.49 15.50
C PHE A 91 19.85 19.06 16.36
N GLY A 92 19.64 18.07 17.22
CA GLY A 92 20.68 17.52 18.08
C GLY A 92 20.88 16.03 17.81
N GLY A 93 22.08 15.52 18.09
CA GLY A 93 22.44 14.14 17.85
C GLY A 93 23.22 13.51 18.99
N ARG A 94 23.14 12.19 19.11
CA ARG A 94 24.10 11.37 19.86
C ARG A 94 24.62 10.24 18.99
N TRP A 95 25.92 9.97 19.07
CA TRP A 95 26.59 8.94 18.29
C TRP A 95 27.58 8.12 19.12
N SER A 96 27.40 6.80 19.09
CA SER A 96 28.29 5.81 19.66
C SER A 96 28.54 4.67 18.68
N SER A 97 29.61 3.90 18.90
CA SER A 97 29.87 2.64 18.20
C SER A 97 28.97 1.52 18.72
N GLY A 98 29.03 0.34 18.08
CA GLY A 98 28.34 -0.87 18.56
C GLY A 98 28.77 -1.33 19.96
N ASP A 99 29.99 -0.98 20.35
CA ASP A 99 30.57 -1.30 21.66
C ASP A 99 30.32 -0.19 22.70
N GLY A 100 29.61 0.88 22.31
CA GLY A 100 29.25 1.99 23.17
C GLY A 100 30.32 3.09 23.30
N GLU A 101 31.41 3.02 22.55
CA GLU A 101 32.41 4.11 22.48
C GLU A 101 31.83 5.33 21.78
N ARG A 102 32.22 6.54 22.20
CA ARG A 102 31.74 7.78 21.58
C ARG A 102 32.46 8.02 20.26
N VAL A 103 31.73 8.56 19.29
CA VAL A 103 32.25 8.76 17.94
C VAL A 103 32.20 10.24 17.55
N ASP A 104 33.34 10.74 17.07
CA ASP A 104 33.52 12.07 16.51
C ASP A 104 33.51 12.01 14.99
N GLY A 105 32.94 13.02 14.36
CA GLY A 105 32.92 13.15 12.91
C GLY A 105 31.67 13.83 12.37
N ALA A 106 31.62 13.90 11.05
CA ALA A 106 30.52 14.53 10.32
C ALA A 106 29.46 13.50 9.94
N VAL A 107 28.18 13.81 10.20
CA VAL A 107 27.02 12.97 9.87
C VAL A 107 25.99 13.81 9.12
N ASP A 108 25.37 13.26 8.08
CA ASP A 108 24.40 13.99 7.27
C ASP A 108 23.05 14.06 7.99
N LEU A 109 22.52 15.28 8.16
CA LEU A 109 21.11 15.51 8.45
C LEU A 109 20.34 15.47 7.13
N GLN A 110 19.49 14.47 6.97
CA GLN A 110 18.71 14.24 5.76
C GLN A 110 17.23 14.50 5.98
N ARG A 111 16.54 14.95 4.94
CA ARG A 111 15.08 15.08 4.83
C ARG A 111 14.59 14.18 3.70
N ILE A 112 13.37 13.65 3.82
CA ILE A 112 12.74 12.95 2.70
C ILE A 112 11.93 13.91 1.85
N ASP A 113 12.18 13.89 0.54
CA ASP A 113 11.46 14.64 -0.49
C ASP A 113 11.23 13.69 -1.69
N ASP A 114 10.00 13.59 -2.19
CA ASP A 114 9.62 12.76 -3.36
C ASP A 114 10.20 11.32 -3.34
N ASN A 115 10.02 10.62 -2.21
CA ASN A 115 10.54 9.26 -1.93
C ASN A 115 12.06 9.11 -1.84
N SER A 116 12.82 10.20 -1.91
CA SER A 116 14.29 10.20 -1.85
C SER A 116 14.80 10.96 -0.63
N TRP A 117 15.95 10.52 -0.08
CA TRP A 117 16.59 11.24 1.02
C TRP A 117 17.57 12.28 0.47
N SER A 118 17.35 13.54 0.82
CA SER A 118 18.21 14.66 0.47
C SER A 118 18.99 15.14 1.70
N THR A 119 20.28 15.45 1.53
CA THR A 119 21.08 16.04 2.62
C THR A 119 20.71 17.51 2.77
N VAL A 120 20.25 17.88 3.97
CA VAL A 120 19.94 19.26 4.36
C VAL A 120 21.21 20.00 4.78
N THR A 121 22.00 19.36 5.64
CA THR A 121 23.27 19.88 6.15
C THR A 121 24.07 18.76 6.81
N SER A 122 25.31 19.03 7.22
CA SER A 122 26.15 18.11 7.98
C SER A 122 26.23 18.54 9.45
N MET A 123 26.01 17.60 10.37
CA MET A 123 26.15 17.78 11.82
C MET A 123 27.52 17.26 12.25
N GLN A 124 28.30 18.12 12.91
CA GLN A 124 29.57 17.71 13.51
C GLN A 124 29.33 17.13 14.90
N PHE A 125 29.95 16.00 15.18
CA PHE A 125 29.93 15.33 16.48
C PHE A 125 31.29 15.46 17.16
N GLU A 126 31.26 15.91 18.41
CA GLU A 126 32.39 16.00 19.33
C GLU A 126 32.02 15.29 20.63
N ASP A 127 32.87 14.38 21.11
CA ASP A 127 32.60 13.47 22.22
C ASP A 127 31.24 12.76 22.06
N GLY A 128 30.91 12.34 20.83
CA GLY A 128 29.66 11.65 20.51
C GLY A 128 28.39 12.50 20.60
N VAL A 129 28.50 13.84 20.68
CA VAL A 129 27.36 14.76 20.71
C VAL A 129 27.49 15.78 19.60
N GLY A 130 26.40 16.06 18.89
CA GLY A 130 26.37 17.03 17.81
C GLY A 130 25.12 17.91 17.85
N GLU A 131 25.24 19.12 17.33
CA GLU A 131 24.13 20.06 17.17
C GLU A 131 24.30 20.82 15.86
N VAL A 132 23.19 21.06 15.15
CA VAL A 132 23.18 21.89 13.95
C VAL A 132 21.88 22.66 13.83
N ALA A 133 21.97 23.94 13.46
CA ALA A 133 20.81 24.74 13.08
C ALA A 133 20.53 24.55 11.58
N ALA A 134 19.30 24.22 11.22
CA ALA A 134 18.87 24.08 9.83
C ALA A 134 17.53 24.77 9.61
N GLN A 135 17.34 25.37 8.43
CA GLN A 135 16.09 26.02 8.08
C GLN A 135 15.00 24.98 7.79
N VAL A 136 13.80 25.19 8.34
CA VAL A 136 12.64 24.31 8.13
C VAL A 136 11.56 25.10 7.38
N ASN A 137 11.46 24.87 6.08
CA ASN A 137 10.54 25.59 5.20
C ASN A 137 9.11 25.03 5.21
N GLY A 138 8.95 23.77 5.62
CA GLY A 138 7.66 23.10 5.74
C GLY A 138 7.76 21.86 6.62
N SER A 139 6.61 21.30 7.01
CA SER A 139 6.55 20.03 7.74
C SER A 139 7.34 18.95 6.99
N GLY A 140 8.01 18.05 7.71
CA GLY A 140 8.89 17.06 7.09
C GLY A 140 9.32 15.93 7.99
N VAL A 141 9.90 14.89 7.37
CA VAL A 141 10.51 13.76 8.05
C VAL A 141 12.03 13.81 7.86
N TYR A 142 12.75 13.73 8.98
CA TYR A 142 14.19 13.91 9.05
C TYR A 142 14.88 12.69 9.65
N ARG A 143 16.14 12.45 9.29
CA ARG A 143 17.02 11.45 9.92
C ARG A 143 18.48 11.91 9.92
N LEU A 144 19.31 11.26 10.72
CA LEU A 144 20.76 11.31 10.57
C LEU A 144 21.22 10.06 9.80
N ALA A 145 22.20 10.22 8.92
CA ALA A 145 22.77 9.12 8.16
C ALA A 145 24.29 9.26 8.03
N TYR A 146 24.99 8.14 8.23
CA TYR A 146 26.44 8.01 8.08
C TYR A 146 26.75 6.82 7.18
N GLY A 147 27.54 7.05 6.12
CA GLY A 147 27.89 6.03 5.11
C GLY A 147 28.86 4.94 5.54
N GLY A 148 29.50 5.10 6.69
CA GLY A 148 30.49 4.14 7.18
C GLY A 148 31.92 4.45 6.75
N SER A 149 32.86 3.82 7.44
CA SER A 149 34.30 3.84 7.20
C SER A 149 34.93 2.54 7.72
N ASP A 150 36.24 2.38 7.53
CA ASP A 150 37.00 1.23 8.04
C ASP A 150 36.93 1.06 9.57
N LYS A 151 36.66 2.14 10.31
CA LYS A 151 36.64 2.15 11.78
C LYS A 151 35.23 2.16 12.37
N VAL A 152 34.26 2.70 11.64
CA VAL A 152 32.89 2.90 12.12
C VAL A 152 31.93 2.46 11.02
N GLY A 153 31.09 1.46 11.29
CA GLY A 153 30.10 0.98 10.33
C GLY A 153 29.05 2.03 9.98
N ALA A 154 28.40 1.86 8.83
CA ALA A 154 27.30 2.71 8.40
C ALA A 154 26.15 2.70 9.43
N ALA A 155 25.56 3.87 9.69
CA ALA A 155 24.52 4.04 10.70
C ALA A 155 23.44 5.02 10.22
N VAL A 156 22.19 4.76 10.61
CA VAL A 156 21.05 5.64 10.34
C VAL A 156 20.21 5.76 11.60
N SER A 157 19.79 6.98 11.94
CA SER A 157 18.91 7.20 13.09
C SER A 157 17.47 6.79 12.80
N ALA A 158 16.69 6.58 13.85
CA ALA A 158 15.23 6.63 13.71
C ALA A 158 14.79 7.99 13.14
N VAL A 159 13.74 7.97 12.32
CA VAL A 159 13.16 9.17 11.71
C VAL A 159 12.47 10.07 12.74
N ARG A 160 12.38 11.36 12.44
CA ARG A 160 11.69 12.39 13.24
C ARG A 160 10.78 13.22 12.36
N VAL A 161 9.56 13.45 12.84
CA VAL A 161 8.60 14.38 12.23
C VAL A 161 8.79 15.75 12.87
N VAL A 162 8.98 16.78 12.04
CA VAL A 162 8.99 18.19 12.44
C VAL A 162 7.85 18.88 11.72
N LEU A 163 6.99 19.60 12.45
CA LEU A 163 5.83 20.27 11.87
C LEU A 163 6.01 21.79 11.81
N THR A 164 5.46 22.44 10.79
CA THR A 164 5.47 23.90 10.63
C THR A 164 4.09 24.54 10.85
N GLY A 165 3.34 24.06 11.85
CA GLY A 165 1.97 24.51 12.13
C GLY A 165 0.89 23.79 11.31
N GLU A 166 1.29 23.00 10.30
CA GLU A 166 0.41 22.15 9.50
C GLU A 166 0.76 20.67 9.73
N THR A 167 -0.24 19.79 9.66
CA THR A 167 -0.04 18.34 9.65
C THR A 167 0.68 17.91 8.38
N LEU A 168 1.39 16.78 8.44
CA LEU A 168 1.90 16.13 7.24
C LEU A 168 0.78 15.46 6.44
N ASP A 169 0.88 15.54 5.12
CA ASP A 169 0.03 14.76 4.23
C ASP A 169 0.37 13.27 4.29
N SER A 170 -0.66 12.45 4.17
CA SER A 170 -0.53 11.00 4.13
C SER A 170 -1.52 10.40 3.15
N ARG A 171 -1.24 9.17 2.71
CA ARG A 171 -2.04 8.40 1.76
C ARG A 171 -2.28 7.00 2.32
N ILE A 172 -3.52 6.52 2.18
CA ILE A 172 -3.86 5.12 2.42
C ILE A 172 -4.23 4.47 1.09
N THR A 173 -3.65 3.32 0.77
CA THR A 173 -4.15 2.42 -0.27
C THR A 173 -4.82 1.22 0.37
N ALA A 174 -5.81 0.67 -0.34
CA ALA A 174 -6.57 -0.49 0.10
C ALA A 174 -6.71 -1.49 -1.05
N THR A 175 -6.57 -2.76 -0.74
CA THR A 175 -6.90 -3.89 -1.63
C THR A 175 -7.77 -4.88 -0.88
N ALA A 176 -8.57 -5.66 -1.60
CA ALA A 176 -9.43 -6.67 -1.02
C ALA A 176 -9.41 -7.93 -1.88
N GLU A 177 -9.28 -9.09 -1.23
CA GLU A 177 -9.23 -10.40 -1.88
C GLU A 177 -10.21 -11.33 -1.18
N SER A 178 -11.10 -11.96 -1.96
CA SER A 178 -12.06 -12.94 -1.46
C SER A 178 -11.46 -14.35 -1.50
N ALA A 179 -11.65 -15.11 -0.43
CA ALA A 179 -11.37 -16.52 -0.35
C ALA A 179 -12.64 -17.35 -0.63
N GLU A 180 -12.46 -18.62 -1.03
CA GLU A 180 -13.56 -19.54 -1.36
C GLU A 180 -14.50 -19.84 -0.16
N ASP A 181 -14.06 -19.56 1.06
CA ASP A 181 -14.86 -19.79 2.28
C ASP A 181 -15.72 -18.59 2.70
N GLY A 182 -15.74 -17.52 1.89
CA GLY A 182 -16.46 -16.27 2.19
C GLY A 182 -15.68 -15.29 3.06
N THR A 183 -14.44 -15.60 3.41
CA THR A 183 -13.52 -14.67 4.07
C THR A 183 -12.95 -13.70 3.05
N VAL A 184 -12.95 -12.41 3.36
CA VAL A 184 -12.27 -11.36 2.61
C VAL A 184 -11.09 -10.84 3.40
N SER A 185 -9.92 -10.86 2.79
CA SER A 185 -8.70 -10.22 3.28
C SER A 185 -8.62 -8.80 2.73
N VAL A 186 -8.77 -7.79 3.58
CA VAL A 186 -8.63 -6.38 3.22
C VAL A 186 -7.29 -5.84 3.72
N THR A 187 -6.42 -5.46 2.80
CA THR A 187 -5.07 -4.98 3.12
C THR A 187 -4.98 -3.47 2.97
N ALA A 188 -4.34 -2.81 3.93
CA ALA A 188 -4.01 -1.39 3.90
C ALA A 188 -2.50 -1.19 3.75
N ALA A 189 -2.09 -0.14 3.03
CA ALA A 189 -0.78 0.48 3.20
C ALA A 189 -0.94 1.98 3.49
N TRP A 190 -0.29 2.46 4.55
CA TRP A 190 -0.34 3.85 4.99
C TRP A 190 1.04 4.48 4.99
N THR A 191 1.21 5.52 4.19
CA THR A 191 2.48 6.22 4.00
C THR A 191 2.30 7.73 4.00
N THR A 192 3.39 8.47 4.22
CA THR A 192 3.46 9.89 3.83
C THR A 192 3.45 10.01 2.30
N THR A 193 3.22 11.21 1.76
CA THR A 193 3.39 11.47 0.32
C THR A 193 4.80 11.13 -0.18
N GLY A 194 5.84 11.36 0.64
CA GLY A 194 7.21 10.93 0.39
C GLY A 194 7.51 9.46 0.71
N GLY A 195 6.51 8.59 0.82
CA GLY A 195 6.70 7.13 0.90
C GLY A 195 7.18 6.59 2.25
N VAL A 196 7.26 7.42 3.30
CA VAL A 196 7.61 6.94 4.65
C VAL A 196 6.45 6.14 5.23
N PRO A 197 6.67 4.90 5.68
CA PRO A 197 5.60 4.11 6.29
C PRO A 197 5.07 4.73 7.58
N ILE A 198 3.76 4.65 7.82
CA ILE A 198 3.13 5.17 9.03
C ILE A 198 2.58 4.02 9.88
N THR A 199 2.93 4.02 11.16
CA THR A 199 2.40 3.10 12.19
C THR A 199 1.30 3.80 12.98
N GLY A 200 0.10 3.22 13.01
CA GLY A 200 -1.04 3.74 13.78
C GLY A 200 -2.32 2.98 13.45
N ASP A 201 -3.42 3.43 14.06
CA ASP A 201 -4.72 2.78 13.92
C ASP A 201 -5.49 3.33 12.72
N LEU A 202 -6.01 2.42 11.90
CA LEU A 202 -6.90 2.68 10.79
C LEU A 202 -8.27 2.06 11.05
N VAL A 203 -9.33 2.74 10.64
CA VAL A 203 -10.70 2.22 10.72
C VAL A 203 -11.06 1.60 9.38
N LEU A 204 -11.29 0.29 9.37
CA LEU A 204 -11.90 -0.40 8.23
C LEU A 204 -13.40 -0.09 8.21
N GLN A 205 -13.89 0.33 7.05
CA GLN A 205 -15.29 0.58 6.78
C GLN A 205 -15.77 -0.28 5.61
N GLN A 206 -17.04 -0.65 5.63
CA GLN A 206 -17.74 -1.34 4.55
C GLN A 206 -18.91 -0.48 4.09
N GLU A 207 -19.15 -0.42 2.78
CA GLU A 207 -20.31 0.25 2.20
C GLU A 207 -21.59 -0.54 2.50
N ALA A 208 -22.64 0.17 2.91
CA ALA A 208 -23.98 -0.34 3.13
C ALA A 208 -25.01 0.67 2.58
N ASP A 209 -26.30 0.34 2.59
CA ASP A 209 -27.38 1.18 2.02
C ASP A 209 -27.38 2.64 2.54
N GLU A 210 -26.97 2.85 3.79
CA GLU A 210 -26.92 4.16 4.44
C GLU A 210 -25.51 4.80 4.40
N GLY A 211 -24.64 4.30 3.53
CA GLY A 211 -23.25 4.70 3.38
C GLY A 211 -22.27 3.83 4.17
N TRP A 212 -21.09 4.40 4.46
CA TRP A 212 -19.96 3.66 5.01
C TRP A 212 -20.07 3.43 6.51
N LYS A 213 -20.08 2.16 6.93
CA LYS A 213 -20.17 1.74 8.33
C LYS A 213 -18.85 1.16 8.81
N LYS A 214 -18.48 1.44 10.06
CA LYS A 214 -17.27 0.88 10.69
C LYS A 214 -17.44 -0.64 10.85
N VAL A 215 -16.44 -1.39 10.38
CA VAL A 215 -16.32 -2.84 10.62
C VAL A 215 -15.39 -3.09 11.80
N THR A 216 -14.15 -2.63 11.70
CA THR A 216 -13.13 -2.86 12.74
C THR A 216 -12.07 -1.77 12.74
N THR A 217 -11.10 -1.88 13.65
CA THR A 217 -9.90 -1.04 13.70
C THR A 217 -8.67 -1.95 13.65
N VAL A 218 -7.72 -1.62 12.78
CA VAL A 218 -6.44 -2.33 12.63
C VAL A 218 -5.27 -1.39 12.86
N THR A 219 -4.15 -1.93 13.34
CA THR A 219 -2.93 -1.15 13.56
C THR A 219 -1.89 -1.52 12.50
N THR A 220 -1.36 -0.53 11.78
CA THR A 220 -0.30 -0.75 10.79
C THR A 220 1.03 -1.12 11.46
N ASN A 221 1.74 -2.06 10.85
CA ASN A 221 3.03 -2.56 11.31
C ASN A 221 4.19 -1.63 10.87
N ARG A 222 5.45 -2.03 11.12
CA ARG A 222 6.65 -1.22 10.79
C ARG A 222 6.88 -0.97 9.28
N LYS A 223 6.17 -1.68 8.40
CA LYS A 223 6.14 -1.43 6.95
C LYS A 223 4.96 -0.55 6.54
N GLY A 224 4.19 -0.05 7.49
CA GLY A 224 3.00 0.77 7.23
C GLY A 224 1.81 -0.05 6.72
N THR A 225 1.85 -1.38 6.83
CA THR A 225 0.77 -2.24 6.34
C THR A 225 -0.07 -2.82 7.46
N ALA A 226 -1.35 -3.06 7.18
CA ALA A 226 -2.28 -3.78 8.04
C ALA A 226 -3.15 -4.71 7.19
N VAL A 227 -3.63 -5.79 7.78
CA VAL A 227 -4.57 -6.73 7.14
C VAL A 227 -5.73 -6.93 8.10
N ALA A 228 -6.95 -6.93 7.56
CA ALA A 228 -8.17 -7.27 8.27
C ALA A 228 -8.87 -8.43 7.55
N GLU A 229 -9.31 -9.43 8.30
CA GLU A 229 -10.17 -10.49 7.78
C GLU A 229 -11.62 -10.19 8.18
N VAL A 230 -12.52 -10.23 7.21
CA VAL A 230 -13.96 -9.97 7.37
C VAL A 230 -14.76 -10.97 6.55
N GLU A 231 -16.01 -11.20 6.90
CA GLU A 231 -16.88 -12.13 6.16
C GLU A 231 -17.72 -11.34 5.16
N ALA A 232 -17.76 -11.80 3.91
CA ALA A 232 -18.69 -11.31 2.89
C ALA A 232 -18.97 -12.42 1.86
N GLN A 233 -20.24 -12.82 1.75
CA GLN A 233 -20.68 -13.79 0.74
C GLN A 233 -20.98 -13.11 -0.60
N ASP A 234 -21.53 -11.90 -0.54
CA ASP A 234 -21.82 -11.06 -1.69
C ASP A 234 -20.70 -10.04 -1.90
N THR A 235 -20.66 -9.45 -3.10
CA THR A 235 -19.70 -8.41 -3.46
C THR A 235 -19.78 -7.24 -2.49
N ALA A 236 -18.64 -6.91 -1.91
CA ALA A 236 -18.53 -5.90 -0.87
C ALA A 236 -17.45 -4.87 -1.19
N ARG A 237 -17.70 -3.63 -0.76
CA ARG A 237 -16.77 -2.50 -0.94
C ARG A 237 -16.26 -2.06 0.42
N PHE A 238 -14.94 -1.98 0.53
CA PHE A 238 -14.21 -1.67 1.74
C PHE A 238 -13.36 -0.42 1.56
N ARG A 239 -13.13 0.31 2.63
CA ARG A 239 -12.11 1.38 2.64
C ARG A 239 -11.51 1.52 4.02
N PHE A 240 -10.29 2.03 4.08
CA PHE A 240 -9.68 2.44 5.33
C PHE A 240 -9.80 3.95 5.51
N SER A 241 -9.97 4.37 6.75
CA SER A 241 -10.01 5.78 7.12
C SER A 241 -9.17 6.04 8.36
N TYR A 242 -8.55 7.22 8.38
CA TYR A 242 -7.88 7.79 9.53
C TYR A 242 -8.53 9.15 9.81
N PRO A 243 -9.05 9.40 11.03
CA PRO A 243 -9.80 10.63 11.33
C PRO A 243 -8.91 11.88 11.48
N GLY A 244 -7.59 11.74 11.42
CA GLY A 244 -6.64 12.82 11.68
C GLY A 244 -6.12 12.81 13.11
N GLY A 245 -5.01 13.51 13.32
CA GLY A 245 -4.39 13.74 14.63
C GLY A 245 -3.31 14.80 14.57
N ASP A 246 -2.48 14.90 15.60
CA ASP A 246 -1.53 16.01 15.75
C ASP A 246 -0.43 16.07 14.68
N ARG A 247 -0.14 14.95 14.00
CA ARG A 247 0.94 14.84 13.00
C ARG A 247 0.46 14.69 11.57
N PHE A 248 -0.71 14.09 11.36
CA PHE A 248 -1.23 13.77 10.03
C PHE A 248 -2.69 14.18 9.95
N GLY A 249 -3.07 14.76 8.82
CA GLY A 249 -4.46 15.12 8.53
C GLY A 249 -5.36 13.88 8.37
N PRO A 250 -6.69 14.06 8.33
CA PRO A 250 -7.61 12.99 7.98
C PRO A 250 -7.36 12.48 6.56
N VAL A 251 -7.49 11.17 6.36
CA VAL A 251 -7.32 10.53 5.05
C VAL A 251 -8.24 9.31 4.92
N VAL A 252 -8.75 9.07 3.71
CA VAL A 252 -9.59 7.92 3.36
C VAL A 252 -9.00 7.30 2.10
N SER A 253 -8.93 5.97 2.05
CA SER A 253 -8.51 5.26 0.83
C SER A 253 -9.61 5.28 -0.24
N ASP A 254 -9.21 5.04 -1.48
CA ASP A 254 -10.17 4.60 -2.50
C ASP A 254 -10.84 3.28 -2.05
N PRO A 255 -12.06 2.98 -2.54
CA PRO A 255 -12.72 1.71 -2.25
C PRO A 255 -11.97 0.52 -2.84
N ALA A 256 -11.67 -0.46 -2.00
CA ALA A 256 -11.28 -1.80 -2.40
C ALA A 256 -12.54 -2.67 -2.58
N VAL A 257 -12.61 -3.44 -3.67
CA VAL A 257 -13.78 -4.28 -4.00
C VAL A 257 -13.41 -5.75 -3.80
N ALA A 258 -14.18 -6.46 -3.00
CA ALA A 258 -14.10 -7.91 -2.85
C ALA A 258 -15.29 -8.54 -3.56
N LEU A 259 -15.05 -9.39 -4.54
CA LEU A 259 -16.10 -10.02 -5.33
C LEU A 259 -16.68 -11.21 -4.56
N GLY A 260 -18.01 -11.35 -4.57
CA GLY A 260 -18.73 -12.45 -3.94
C GLY A 260 -19.39 -13.40 -4.95
N ASP A 261 -20.20 -14.32 -4.44
CA ASP A 261 -20.93 -15.32 -5.21
C ASP A 261 -22.10 -14.72 -6.03
N ASP A 262 -22.43 -13.45 -5.77
CA ASP A 262 -23.42 -12.68 -6.51
C ASP A 262 -22.94 -12.23 -7.89
N VAL A 263 -21.64 -12.27 -8.16
CA VAL A 263 -21.09 -12.01 -9.49
C VAL A 263 -21.55 -13.11 -10.43
N ARG A 264 -22.28 -12.69 -11.47
CA ARG A 264 -22.77 -13.62 -12.49
C ARG A 264 -21.81 -13.65 -13.67
N THR A 265 -21.52 -14.85 -14.16
CA THR A 265 -20.75 -15.05 -15.39
C THR A 265 -21.69 -15.14 -16.59
N ILE A 266 -21.39 -14.38 -17.65
CA ILE A 266 -22.06 -14.45 -18.94
C ILE A 266 -21.02 -14.92 -19.98
N PRO A 267 -21.14 -16.14 -20.52
CA PRO A 267 -20.39 -16.53 -21.70
C PRO A 267 -20.82 -15.70 -22.89
N VAL A 268 -19.84 -15.20 -23.66
CA VAL A 268 -20.04 -14.40 -24.85
C VAL A 268 -19.39 -15.09 -26.05
N ASP A 269 -20.23 -15.49 -27.00
CA ASP A 269 -19.81 -16.05 -28.29
C ASP A 269 -19.73 -14.95 -29.38
N VAL A 270 -19.18 -15.30 -30.53
CA VAL A 270 -19.19 -14.44 -31.73
C VAL A 270 -20.32 -14.89 -32.65
N CYS A 271 -21.14 -13.94 -33.12
CA CYS A 271 -22.21 -14.18 -34.09
C CYS A 271 -21.93 -13.39 -35.35
N ASP A 272 -22.01 -14.05 -36.49
CA ASP A 272 -21.83 -13.43 -37.79
C ASP A 272 -23.14 -12.80 -38.27
N ASP A 273 -24.29 -13.38 -37.89
CA ASP A 273 -25.61 -12.85 -38.24
C ASP A 273 -26.69 -13.06 -37.16
N SER A 274 -27.94 -12.68 -37.47
CA SER A 274 -29.08 -12.82 -36.57
C SER A 274 -29.56 -14.26 -36.41
N GLY A 275 -29.25 -15.16 -37.36
CA GLY A 275 -29.57 -16.57 -37.26
C GLY A 275 -28.72 -17.28 -36.21
N ASP A 276 -27.48 -16.85 -36.03
CA ASP A 276 -26.61 -17.34 -34.94
C ASP A 276 -27.19 -17.00 -33.56
N LEU A 277 -27.76 -15.80 -33.42
CA LEU A 277 -28.44 -15.34 -32.19
C LEU A 277 -29.65 -16.23 -31.82
N ASP A 278 -30.38 -16.74 -32.84
CA ASP A 278 -31.57 -17.57 -32.64
C ASP A 278 -31.24 -18.97 -32.11
N VAL A 279 -30.01 -19.45 -32.31
CA VAL A 279 -29.56 -20.80 -31.94
C VAL A 279 -28.60 -20.84 -30.74
N LEU A 280 -28.39 -19.71 -30.07
CA LEU A 280 -27.52 -19.64 -28.89
C LEU A 280 -27.99 -20.57 -27.77
N PRO A 281 -27.05 -21.15 -27.00
CA PRO A 281 -27.40 -21.85 -25.77
C PRO A 281 -28.04 -20.92 -24.75
N ASN A 282 -28.77 -21.51 -23.81
CA ASN A 282 -29.39 -20.74 -22.73
C ASN A 282 -28.34 -20.03 -21.87
N GLY A 283 -28.56 -18.76 -21.55
CA GLY A 283 -27.67 -17.95 -20.72
C GLY A 283 -26.40 -17.44 -21.43
N VAL A 284 -26.23 -17.69 -22.72
CA VAL A 284 -25.10 -17.23 -23.53
C VAL A 284 -25.48 -15.94 -24.25
N GLY A 285 -24.58 -14.96 -24.19
CA GLY A 285 -24.66 -13.73 -24.97
C GLY A 285 -23.84 -13.82 -26.25
N CYS A 286 -24.11 -12.92 -27.18
CA CYS A 286 -23.35 -12.90 -28.43
C CYS A 286 -22.89 -11.51 -28.83
N HIS A 287 -21.59 -11.38 -29.10
CA HIS A 287 -21.00 -10.17 -29.63
C HIS A 287 -21.42 -9.99 -31.09
N TYR A 288 -22.27 -9.00 -31.34
CA TYR A 288 -22.81 -8.74 -32.68
C TYR A 288 -21.90 -7.77 -33.45
N GLN A 289 -20.96 -8.32 -34.23
CA GLN A 289 -20.01 -7.55 -35.07
C GLN A 289 -20.66 -6.60 -36.11
N PRO A 290 -21.87 -6.84 -36.67
CA PRO A 290 -22.44 -5.97 -37.70
C PRO A 290 -22.86 -4.57 -37.22
N VAL A 291 -22.91 -4.31 -35.90
CA VAL A 291 -22.97 -2.93 -35.41
C VAL A 291 -21.55 -2.40 -35.37
N SER A 292 -21.27 -1.37 -36.17
CA SER A 292 -20.00 -0.63 -36.19
C SER A 292 -19.60 0.04 -34.86
N ALA A 293 -20.25 -0.31 -33.75
CA ALA A 293 -19.95 0.11 -32.40
C ALA A 293 -19.03 -0.88 -31.63
N GLY A 294 -18.93 -2.16 -32.02
CA GLY A 294 -18.01 -3.13 -31.38
C GLY A 294 -18.22 -3.35 -29.87
N THR A 295 -19.40 -2.99 -29.36
CA THR A 295 -19.72 -2.88 -27.91
C THR A 295 -20.95 -3.69 -27.50
N PHE A 296 -21.62 -4.39 -28.41
CA PHE A 296 -22.91 -5.02 -28.13
C PHE A 296 -22.81 -6.52 -27.89
N VAL A 297 -23.34 -6.96 -26.74
CA VAL A 297 -23.62 -8.36 -26.47
C VAL A 297 -25.13 -8.55 -26.42
N ALA A 298 -25.68 -9.32 -27.35
CA ALA A 298 -27.13 -9.51 -27.49
C ALA A 298 -27.55 -10.95 -27.16
N ALA A 299 -28.77 -11.11 -26.66
CA ALA A 299 -29.43 -12.42 -26.58
C ALA A 299 -30.96 -12.32 -26.57
N HIS A 300 -31.62 -13.45 -26.85
CA HIS A 300 -33.07 -13.56 -26.71
C HIS A 300 -33.50 -13.91 -25.28
N ASP A 301 -34.65 -13.38 -24.87
CA ASP A 301 -35.27 -13.61 -23.56
C ASP A 301 -35.60 -15.09 -23.33
N TYR A 302 -36.16 -15.75 -24.35
CA TYR A 302 -36.59 -17.15 -24.27
C TYR A 302 -35.41 -18.13 -24.09
N LEU A 303 -34.17 -17.65 -24.25
CA LEU A 303 -32.94 -18.36 -23.93
C LEU A 303 -32.53 -18.20 -22.46
N GLY A 304 -33.40 -17.62 -21.64
CA GLY A 304 -33.15 -17.41 -20.22
C GLY A 304 -32.24 -16.21 -19.91
N ASN A 305 -32.23 -15.18 -20.75
CA ASN A 305 -31.41 -13.97 -20.56
C ASN A 305 -32.19 -12.79 -19.93
N ALA A 306 -33.47 -12.96 -19.61
CA ALA A 306 -34.31 -11.96 -18.94
C ALA A 306 -33.62 -11.31 -17.72
N TRP A 307 -32.84 -12.11 -17.00
CA TRP A 307 -32.22 -11.73 -15.75
C TRP A 307 -31.18 -10.62 -15.91
N TRP A 308 -30.62 -10.38 -17.10
CA TRP A 308 -29.68 -9.27 -17.32
C TRP A 308 -30.29 -7.92 -16.93
N ASN A 309 -31.59 -7.76 -17.13
CA ASN A 309 -32.31 -6.53 -16.77
C ASN A 309 -32.75 -6.47 -15.30
N SER A 310 -32.44 -7.50 -14.51
CA SER A 310 -32.68 -7.53 -13.07
C SER A 310 -31.41 -7.30 -12.25
N ILE A 311 -30.24 -7.29 -12.89
CA ILE A 311 -28.94 -7.08 -12.23
C ILE A 311 -28.91 -5.68 -11.61
N PRO A 312 -28.69 -5.46 -10.31
CA PRO A 312 -28.70 -4.10 -9.75
C PRO A 312 -27.66 -3.16 -10.41
N ILE A 313 -27.94 -1.86 -10.48
CA ILE A 313 -26.90 -0.88 -10.83
C ILE A 313 -25.88 -0.85 -9.69
N GLY A 314 -24.59 -0.84 -10.03
CA GLY A 314 -23.47 -0.91 -9.09
C GLY A 314 -23.01 -2.33 -8.74
N SER A 315 -23.69 -3.38 -9.22
CA SER A 315 -23.20 -4.76 -9.08
C SER A 315 -22.28 -5.15 -10.24
N TYR A 316 -21.69 -6.34 -10.14
CA TYR A 316 -20.66 -6.79 -11.07
C TYR A 316 -21.08 -8.03 -11.86
N VAL A 317 -20.57 -8.12 -13.08
CA VAL A 317 -20.78 -9.23 -14.01
C VAL A 317 -19.44 -9.59 -14.63
N GLU A 318 -19.14 -10.87 -14.73
CA GLU A 318 -17.99 -11.37 -15.47
C GLU A 318 -18.44 -11.76 -16.88
N LEU A 319 -17.80 -11.21 -17.90
CA LEU A 319 -17.93 -11.71 -19.26
C LEU A 319 -16.77 -12.66 -19.56
N THR A 320 -17.07 -13.79 -20.19
CA THR A 320 -16.08 -14.78 -20.65
C THR A 320 -16.22 -15.01 -22.15
N GLY A 321 -15.17 -15.49 -22.82
CA GLY A 321 -15.18 -15.64 -24.28
C GLY A 321 -14.80 -14.34 -24.98
N GLU A 322 -15.64 -13.85 -25.88
CA GLU A 322 -15.44 -12.60 -26.61
C GLU A 322 -15.72 -11.39 -25.69
N LEU A 323 -14.79 -10.41 -25.65
CA LEU A 323 -14.81 -9.29 -24.68
C LEU A 323 -14.66 -9.70 -23.20
N PRO A 324 -13.68 -10.55 -22.84
CA PRO A 324 -13.56 -11.04 -21.48
C PRO A 324 -13.19 -9.93 -20.49
N GLY A 325 -13.71 -10.04 -19.28
CA GLY A 325 -13.38 -9.10 -18.19
C GLY A 325 -14.46 -9.03 -17.12
N LEU A 326 -14.12 -8.34 -16.04
CA LEU A 326 -15.06 -7.95 -15.00
C LEU A 326 -15.64 -6.57 -15.34
N TYR A 327 -16.96 -6.45 -15.21
CA TYR A 327 -17.67 -5.21 -15.51
C TYR A 327 -18.61 -4.83 -14.39
N GLU A 328 -18.71 -3.53 -14.12
CA GLU A 328 -19.71 -2.91 -13.26
C GLU A 328 -20.93 -2.51 -14.09
N VAL A 329 -22.13 -2.80 -13.58
CA VAL A 329 -23.38 -2.31 -14.18
C VAL A 329 -23.55 -0.84 -13.83
N VAL A 330 -23.44 0.04 -14.83
CA VAL A 330 -23.47 1.49 -14.62
C VAL A 330 -24.78 2.16 -15.01
N ASP A 331 -25.55 1.54 -15.91
CA ASP A 331 -26.86 2.08 -16.31
C ASP A 331 -27.80 0.98 -16.84
N ARG A 332 -29.10 1.27 -16.86
CA ARG A 332 -30.14 0.42 -17.43
C ARG A 332 -31.28 1.22 -18.03
N VAL A 333 -31.73 0.77 -19.20
CA VAL A 333 -32.92 1.28 -19.87
C VAL A 333 -33.79 0.14 -20.37
N ILE A 334 -35.12 0.25 -20.17
CA ILE A 334 -36.11 -0.61 -20.83
C ILE A 334 -36.82 0.23 -21.89
N ALA A 335 -36.53 -0.05 -23.15
CA ALA A 335 -37.10 0.66 -24.28
C ALA A 335 -38.44 0.02 -24.73
N PRO A 336 -39.49 0.80 -25.04
CA PRO A 336 -40.85 0.30 -25.26
C PRO A 336 -41.08 -0.26 -26.68
N ALA A 337 -40.09 -0.95 -27.25
CA ALA A 337 -40.23 -1.69 -28.51
C ALA A 337 -39.17 -2.80 -28.60
N ARG A 338 -39.30 -3.68 -29.62
CA ARG A 338 -38.27 -4.67 -29.96
C ARG A 338 -37.03 -4.00 -30.55
N GLY A 339 -35.85 -4.58 -30.36
CA GLY A 339 -34.56 -4.02 -30.81
C GLY A 339 -34.58 -3.55 -32.27
N ALA A 340 -35.10 -4.38 -33.18
CA ALA A 340 -35.23 -4.04 -34.61
C ALA A 340 -36.14 -2.83 -34.93
N ALA A 341 -36.96 -2.39 -33.96
CA ALA A 341 -37.88 -1.25 -34.09
C ALA A 341 -37.40 0.01 -33.33
N LEU A 342 -36.23 -0.04 -32.68
CA LEU A 342 -35.68 1.05 -31.85
C LEU A 342 -34.70 1.98 -32.60
N GLY A 343 -34.64 1.87 -33.92
CA GLY A 343 -33.69 2.62 -34.74
C GLY A 343 -32.35 1.89 -34.91
N PRO A 344 -31.37 2.51 -35.58
CA PRO A 344 -30.04 1.92 -35.76
C PRO A 344 -29.33 1.79 -34.41
N ALA A 345 -28.55 0.73 -34.23
CA ALA A 345 -27.80 0.51 -32.99
C ALA A 345 -26.71 1.58 -32.73
N SER A 346 -26.37 2.42 -33.72
CA SER A 346 -25.57 3.64 -33.53
C SER A 346 -26.21 4.69 -32.62
N ASP A 347 -27.54 4.62 -32.41
CA ASP A 347 -28.25 5.49 -31.48
C ASP A 347 -28.07 5.05 -30.02
N TRP A 348 -27.50 3.86 -29.82
CA TRP A 348 -27.32 3.19 -28.53
C TRP A 348 -25.83 2.92 -28.33
N THR A 349 -25.06 3.93 -27.96
CA THR A 349 -23.59 3.78 -27.83
C THR A 349 -23.16 3.90 -26.39
N CYS A 350 -22.00 3.30 -26.09
CA CYS A 350 -21.40 3.42 -24.77
C CYS A 350 -20.92 4.83 -24.43
N GLY A 351 -20.64 5.66 -25.44
CA GLY A 351 -19.92 6.92 -25.25
C GLY A 351 -18.60 6.69 -24.50
N SER A 352 -18.26 7.59 -23.58
CA SER A 352 -17.14 7.41 -22.63
C SER A 352 -17.58 6.80 -21.29
N SER A 353 -18.84 6.38 -21.17
CA SER A 353 -19.46 5.95 -19.92
C SER A 353 -19.48 4.44 -19.71
N CYS A 354 -19.29 3.63 -20.77
CA CYS A 354 -19.19 2.19 -20.67
C CYS A 354 -18.28 1.57 -21.73
N ASP A 355 -18.12 0.26 -21.64
CA ASP A 355 -17.29 -0.56 -22.53
C ASP A 355 -18.08 -1.68 -23.23
N VAL A 356 -19.23 -2.09 -22.69
CA VAL A 356 -20.15 -3.07 -23.29
C VAL A 356 -21.61 -2.68 -23.01
N ILE A 357 -22.52 -2.97 -23.93
CA ILE A 357 -23.97 -2.90 -23.75
C ILE A 357 -24.55 -4.31 -23.90
N LEU A 358 -25.17 -4.80 -22.84
CA LEU A 358 -25.97 -6.02 -22.88
C LEU A 358 -27.37 -5.70 -23.39
N GLN A 359 -27.81 -6.33 -24.48
CA GLN A 359 -29.14 -6.19 -25.04
C GLN A 359 -29.94 -7.49 -24.89
N THR A 360 -31.12 -7.41 -24.28
CA THR A 360 -32.08 -8.54 -24.26
C THR A 360 -33.44 -8.13 -24.76
N CYS A 361 -34.16 -9.08 -25.37
CA CYS A 361 -35.61 -8.94 -25.47
C CYS A 361 -36.22 -9.02 -24.05
N GLN A 362 -37.33 -8.30 -23.81
CA GLN A 362 -38.15 -8.43 -22.60
C GLN A 362 -39.62 -8.35 -23.00
N GLY A 363 -40.20 -9.50 -23.36
CA GLY A 363 -41.54 -9.56 -23.94
C GLY A 363 -41.67 -8.75 -25.25
N LYS A 364 -42.36 -7.61 -25.21
CA LYS A 364 -42.50 -6.68 -26.36
C LYS A 364 -41.48 -5.54 -26.35
N ASN A 365 -40.68 -5.44 -25.30
CA ASN A 365 -39.70 -4.38 -25.06
C ASN A 365 -38.28 -4.91 -25.26
N THR A 366 -37.30 -4.02 -25.18
CA THR A 366 -35.87 -4.35 -25.20
C THR A 366 -35.22 -3.76 -23.97
N GLY A 367 -34.52 -4.60 -23.22
CA GLY A 367 -33.72 -4.18 -22.10
C GLY A 367 -32.28 -3.96 -22.55
N PHE A 368 -31.69 -2.87 -22.09
CA PHE A 368 -30.30 -2.53 -22.29
C PHE A 368 -29.64 -2.30 -20.94
N THR A 369 -28.47 -2.91 -20.72
CA THR A 369 -27.67 -2.76 -19.50
C THR A 369 -26.24 -2.37 -19.89
N TRP A 370 -25.78 -1.22 -19.40
CA TRP A 370 -24.45 -0.67 -19.70
C TRP A 370 -23.43 -1.20 -18.70
N LEU A 371 -22.31 -1.67 -19.22
CA LEU A 371 -21.25 -2.33 -18.49
C LEU A 371 -19.93 -1.56 -18.65
N ARG A 372 -19.36 -1.11 -17.54
CA ARG A 372 -18.03 -0.47 -17.51
C ARG A 372 -17.00 -1.46 -17.00
N ARG A 373 -15.90 -1.64 -17.73
CA ARG A 373 -14.80 -2.54 -17.38
C ARG A 373 -14.12 -2.06 -16.10
N VAL A 374 -13.80 -3.01 -15.22
CA VAL A 374 -13.17 -2.76 -13.92
C VAL A 374 -11.71 -3.19 -14.00
N GLY A 375 -10.84 -2.28 -14.46
CA GLY A 375 -9.42 -2.55 -14.68
C GLY A 375 -9.15 -3.59 -15.78
N ASP A 376 -7.89 -3.72 -16.19
CA ASP A 376 -7.48 -4.69 -17.21
C ASP A 376 -7.23 -6.07 -16.58
N GLY A 377 -8.30 -6.68 -16.06
CA GLY A 377 -8.33 -8.09 -15.64
C GLY A 377 -7.64 -8.44 -14.31
N PRO A 378 -7.79 -9.70 -13.85
CA PRO A 378 -7.30 -10.15 -12.55
C PRO A 378 -5.77 -10.15 -12.39
N GLU A 379 -5.00 -9.96 -13.47
CA GLU A 379 -3.53 -9.87 -13.40
C GLU A 379 -3.01 -8.50 -12.91
N ASP A 380 -3.81 -7.43 -13.06
CA ASP A 380 -3.45 -6.08 -12.59
C ASP A 380 -3.99 -5.75 -11.19
N LEU A 381 -5.02 -6.47 -10.72
CA LEU A 381 -5.47 -6.38 -9.32
C LEU A 381 -4.51 -7.05 -8.33
N ALA A 382 -3.65 -7.94 -8.81
CA ALA A 382 -2.57 -8.56 -8.02
C ALA A 382 -1.26 -7.72 -8.02
N GLN A 383 -1.20 -6.61 -8.76
CA GLN A 383 0.01 -5.79 -8.95
C GLN A 383 -0.15 -4.32 -8.51
N GLN A 384 -1.30 -3.94 -7.95
CA GLN A 384 -1.54 -2.63 -7.30
C GLN A 384 -1.70 -2.79 -5.79
#